data_AF-A0A9J5WIR0-F1
#
_entry.id   AF-A0A9J5WIR0-F1
#
_cell.length_a   1.000
_cell.length_b   1.000
_cell.length_c   1.000
_cell.angle_alpha   90.00
_cell.angle_beta   90.00
_cell.angle_gamma   90.00
#
_symmetry.space_group_name_H-M   'P 1'
#
loop_
_entity.id
_entity.type
_entity.pdbx_description
1 polymer ?
#
loop_
_entity_poly.entity_id
_entity_poly.type
_entity_poly.pdbx_seq_one_letter_code
_entity_poly.pdbx_strand_id
1 'polypeptide(L)' 'MAERLTINVVTSETKEWTIKVQVVDKGRPRDNLQKTNKYQLMIFQDEELRLSMPKTFVILHWSSHSLLL' A
#
# COMPACT_ATOMS: atom_id res chain seq x y z
N MET A 1 -8.45 3.57 17.85
CA MET A 1 -7.01 3.28 17.69
C MET A 1 -6.91 1.97 16.94
N ALA A 2 -6.46 1.99 15.69
CA ALA A 2 -6.36 0.76 14.89
C ALA A 2 -5.27 -0.16 15.47
N GLU A 3 -5.53 -1.46 15.46
CA GLU A 3 -4.60 -2.47 15.94
C GLU A 3 -3.32 -2.44 15.08
N ARG A 4 -2.16 -2.56 15.73
CA ARG A 4 -0.87 -2.62 15.04
C ARG A 4 -0.59 -4.07 14.65
N LEU A 5 -0.78 -4.37 13.36
CA LEU A 5 -0.58 -5.71 12.82
C LEU A 5 0.77 -5.85 12.11
N THR A 6 1.25 -7.09 12.01
CA THR A 6 2.36 -7.42 11.09
C THR A 6 1.81 -7.67 9.69
N ILE A 7 2.64 -7.45 8.68
CA ILE A 7 2.21 -7.53 7.28
C ILE A 7 1.63 -8.91 6.88
N ASN A 8 2.03 -9.98 7.58
CA ASN A 8 1.60 -11.34 7.29
C ASN A 8 0.18 -11.65 7.75
N VAL A 9 -0.29 -10.97 8.78
CA VAL A 9 -1.62 -11.18 9.37
C VAL A 9 -2.70 -10.44 8.57
N VAL A 10 -2.33 -9.41 7.81
CA VAL A 10 -3.27 -8.66 6.98
C VAL A 10 -3.77 -9.53 5.82
N THR A 11 -5.08 -9.80 5.83
CA THR A 11 -5.81 -10.45 4.75
C THR A 11 -6.82 -9.49 4.13
N SER A 12 -7.52 -9.92 3.07
CA SER A 12 -8.60 -9.13 2.45
C SER A 12 -9.81 -8.90 3.38
N GLU A 13 -9.93 -9.68 4.45
CA GLU A 13 -11.04 -9.60 5.42
C GLU A 13 -10.70 -8.71 6.62
N THR A 14 -9.42 -8.42 6.84
CA THR A 14 -8.97 -7.56 7.94
C THR A 14 -9.46 -6.12 7.70
N LYS A 15 -10.41 -5.67 8.52
CA LYS A 15 -10.91 -4.30 8.53
C LYS A 15 -10.03 -3.42 9.43
N GLU A 16 -9.84 -2.17 9.04
CA GLU A 16 -9.23 -1.11 9.85
C GLU A 16 -7.95 -1.51 10.62
N TRP A 17 -6.83 -1.58 9.91
CA TRP A 17 -5.53 -1.95 10.46
C TRP A 17 -4.47 -0.88 10.19
N THR A 18 -3.45 -0.85 11.03
CA THR A 18 -2.23 -0.07 10.81
C THR A 18 -1.03 -0.99 10.90
N ILE A 19 -0.08 -0.85 9.97
CA ILE A 19 1.19 -1.60 9.99
C ILE A 19 2.38 -0.65 9.92
N LYS A 20 3.55 -1.06 10.42
CA LYS A 20 4.83 -0.38 10.17
C LYS A 20 5.64 -1.24 9.22
N VAL A 21 5.96 -0.69 8.07
CA VAL A 21 6.71 -1.36 7.01
C VAL A 21 7.69 -0.39 6.37
N GLN A 22 8.76 -0.93 5.79
CA GLN A 22 9.67 -0.20 4.93
C GLN A 22 9.23 -0.34 3.47
N VAL A 23 9.29 0.75 2.71
CA VAL A 23 9.14 0.72 1.26
C VAL A 23 10.46 0.23 0.66
N VAL A 24 10.42 -0.90 -0.06
CA VAL A 24 11.58 -1.46 -0.75
C VAL A 24 11.63 -0.99 -2.20
N ASP A 25 10.49 -0.99 -2.89
CA ASP A 25 10.39 -0.50 -4.26
C ASP A 25 9.04 0.22 -4.46
N LYS A 26 9.07 1.19 -5.37
CA LYS A 26 7.94 2.04 -5.72
C LYS A 26 7.91 2.24 -7.23
N GLY A 27 7.04 1.49 -7.91
CA GLY A 27 6.84 1.61 -9.35
C GLY A 27 6.24 2.97 -9.73
N ARG A 28 6.26 3.37 -11.00
CA ARG A 28 5.64 4.64 -11.44
C ARG A 28 4.11 4.62 -11.25
N PRO A 29 3.45 5.77 -11.02
CA PRO A 29 1.99 5.86 -11.05
C PRO A 29 1.44 5.39 -12.41
N ARG A 30 0.34 4.65 -12.38
CA ARG A 30 -0.35 4.11 -13.55
C ARG A 30 -1.82 4.46 -13.49
N ASP A 31 -2.45 4.62 -14.63
CA ASP A 31 -3.90 4.75 -14.70
C ASP A 31 -4.56 3.36 -14.61
N ASN A 32 -5.70 3.28 -13.95
CA ASN A 32 -6.56 2.10 -14.05
C ASN A 32 -7.10 1.95 -15.49
N LEU A 33 -7.71 0.80 -15.80
CA LEU A 33 -8.27 0.53 -17.14
C LEU A 33 -9.21 1.64 -17.65
N GLN A 34 -9.97 2.25 -16.75
CA GLN A 34 -10.96 3.29 -17.06
C GLN A 34 -10.37 4.71 -17.06
N LYS A 35 -9.08 4.88 -16.73
CA LYS A 35 -8.38 6.16 -16.54
C LYS A 35 -9.08 7.11 -15.55
N THR A 36 -9.87 6.56 -14.63
CA THR A 36 -10.59 7.32 -13.60
C THR A 36 -9.75 7.53 -12.35
N ASN A 37 -8.80 6.62 -12.09
CA ASN A 37 -7.94 6.66 -10.91
C ASN A 37 -6.50 6.32 -11.26
N LYS A 38 -5.57 6.96 -10.57
CA LYS A 38 -4.17 6.57 -10.57
C LYS A 38 -3.90 5.59 -9.44
N TYR A 39 -3.04 4.63 -9.69
CA TYR A 39 -2.57 3.70 -8.68
C TYR A 39 -1.05 3.54 -8.79
N GLN A 40 -0.45 3.07 -7.71
CA GLN A 40 0.98 2.79 -7.66
C GLN A 40 1.20 1.44 -7.02
N LEU A 41 2.04 0.63 -7.66
CA LEU A 41 2.50 -0.63 -7.10
C LEU A 41 3.69 -0.36 -6.20
N MET A 42 3.61 -0.85 -4.97
CA MET A 42 4.67 -0.71 -3.98
C MET A 42 4.99 -2.07 -3.37
N ILE A 43 6.28 -2.32 -3.18
CA ILE A 43 6.80 -3.51 -2.52
C ILE A 43 7.24 -3.11 -1.12
N PHE A 44 6.70 -3.81 -0.13
CA PHE A 44 6.95 -3.52 1.27
C PHE A 44 7.68 -4.68 1.95
N GLN A 45 8.53 -4.33 2.91
CA GLN A 45 9.19 -5.26 3.81
C GLN A 45 8.90 -4.87 5.26
N ASP A 46 8.55 -5.87 6.06
CA ASP A 46 8.34 -5.71 7.51
C ASP A 46 9.66 -5.91 8.26
N GLU A 47 9.86 -5.19 9.36
CA GLU A 47 11.08 -5.25 10.18
C GLU A 47 11.27 -6.64 10.81
N GLU A 48 10.19 -7.32 11.19
CA GLU A 48 10.26 -8.62 11.88
C GLU A 48 10.60 -9.79 10.94
N LEU A 49 10.46 -9.60 9.62
CA LEU A 49 10.52 -10.69 8.66
C LEU A 49 11.58 -10.44 7.60
N ARG A 50 12.85 -10.46 8.01
CA ARG A 50 13.99 -10.50 7.08
C ARG A 50 14.02 -11.77 6.20
N LEU A 51 13.26 -12.81 6.56
CA LEU A 51 13.25 -14.11 5.89
C LEU A 51 11.96 -14.43 5.12
N SER A 52 10.92 -13.59 5.18
CA SER A 52 9.71 -13.81 4.36
C SER A 52 9.78 -13.00 3.06
N MET A 53 9.22 -13.56 1.99
CA MET A 53 9.09 -12.85 0.72
C MET A 53 8.40 -11.48 0.92
N PRO A 54 8.90 -10.41 0.28
CA PRO A 54 8.29 -9.10 0.37
C PRO A 54 6.88 -9.14 -0.24
N LYS A 55 5.92 -8.43 0.37
CA LYS A 55 4.55 -8.36 -0.14
C LYS A 55 4.37 -7.16 -1.05
N THR A 56 3.72 -7.40 -2.19
CA THR A 56 3.31 -6.36 -3.14
C THR A 56 1.92 -5.87 -2.78
N PHE A 57 1.77 -4.56 -2.63
CA PHE A 57 0.48 -3.91 -2.43
C PHE A 57 0.19 -2.95 -3.59
N VAL A 58 -1.10 -2.83 -3.94
CA VAL A 58 -1.60 -1.82 -4.87
C VAL A 58 -2.20 -0.68 -4.05
N ILE A 59 -1.58 0.50 -4.11
CA ILE A 59 -2.13 1.69 -3.47
C ILE A 59 -2.90 2.47 -4.52
N LEU A 60 -4.21 2.59 -4.32
CA LEU A 60 -5.06 3.48 -5.10
C LEU A 60 -4.83 4.91 -4.62
N HIS A 61 -4.29 5.76 -5.50
CA HIS A 61 -4.15 7.18 -5.23
C HIS A 61 -5.46 7.87 -5.62
N TRP A 62 -6.23 8.28 -4.63
CA TRP A 62 -7.37 9.17 -4.88
C TRP A 62 -6.79 10.52 -5.28
N SER A 63 -7.03 10.91 -6.53
CA SER A 63 -6.78 12.26 -7.02
C SER A 63 -7.71 13.20 -6.27
N SER A 64 -7.26 13.74 -5.14
CA SER A 64 -7.84 14.96 -4.59
C SER A 64 -7.66 16.03 -5.64
N HIS A 65 -8.74 16.41 -6.32
CA HIS A 65 -8.70 17.50 -7.27
C HIS A 65 -8.25 18.77 -6.53
N SER A 66 -7.26 19.44 -7.12
CA SER A 66 -7.04 20.88 -7.04
C SER A 66 -6.80 21.46 -5.64
N LEU A 67 -5.52 21.60 -5.27
CA LEU A 67 -5.11 22.89 -4.70
C LEU A 67 -5.09 23.88 -5.89
N LEU A 68 -6.22 24.54 -6.09
CA LEU A 68 -6.26 25.86 -6.69
C LEU A 68 -5.34 26.75 -5.85
N LEU A 69 -4.23 27.17 -6.44
CA LEU A 69 -3.70 28.55 -6.48
C LEU A 69 -2.42 28.57 -7.32
#